data_AF-Z9JTI5-F1
#
_entry.id   AF-Z9JTI5-F1
#
_cell.length_a   1.000
_cell.length_b   1.000
_cell.length_c   1.000
_cell.angle_alpha   90.00
_cell.angle_beta   90.00
_cell.angle_gamma   90.00
#
_symmetry.space_group_name_H-M   'P 1'
#
loop_
_entity.id
_entity.type
_entity.pdbx_description
1 polymer ?
#
loop_
_entity_poly.entity_id
_entity_poly.type
_entity_poly.pdbx_seq_one_letter_code
_entity_poly.pdbx_strand_id
1 'polypeptide(L)'
;MANPLVKIAVTGAGIAAGVIGNKLITRGWDAAFGEDAPTAKALKASAKATKAARKEAKKAGLSKAEILDIRDPQQDQPVWKGLLWILISGVAIKALQELAKKGARSGAERLTSRRPRANRG
;
A
#
# COMPACT_ATOMS: atom_id res chain seq x y z
N MET A 1 20.32 8.25 24.05
CA MET A 1 18.83 8.14 24.03
C MET A 1 18.30 9.01 22.91
N ALA A 2 17.49 8.47 22.00
CA ALA A 2 16.96 9.24 20.86
C ALA A 2 16.19 10.47 21.36
N ASN A 3 16.52 11.65 20.85
CA ASN A 3 15.89 12.91 21.23
C ASN A 3 14.37 12.81 20.97
N PRO A 4 13.50 13.15 21.95
CA PRO A 4 12.04 13.03 21.82
C PRO A 4 11.45 13.71 20.57
N LEU A 5 12.07 14.79 20.08
CA LEU A 5 11.69 15.45 18.82
C LEU A 5 11.88 14.55 17.59
N VAL A 6 12.97 13.78 17.57
CA VAL A 6 13.24 12.79 16.50
C VAL A 6 12.18 11.69 16.54
N LYS A 7 11.76 11.26 17.72
CA LYS A 7 10.74 10.22 17.89
C LYS A 7 9.37 10.69 17.37
N ILE A 8 8.99 11.93 17.66
CA ILE A 8 7.74 12.54 17.16
C ILE A 8 7.81 12.71 15.63
N ALA A 9 8.92 13.21 15.11
CA ALA A 9 9.12 13.38 13.67
C ALA A 9 9.05 12.04 12.91
N VAL A 10 9.71 10.99 13.42
CA VAL A 10 9.67 9.64 12.84
C VAL A 10 8.26 9.06 12.90
N THR A 11 7.54 9.27 14.01
CA THR A 11 6.16 8.79 14.16
C THR A 11 5.22 9.50 13.18
N GLY A 12 5.32 10.82 13.07
CA GLY A 12 4.53 11.62 12.13
C GLY A 12 4.83 11.26 10.67
N ALA A 13 6.10 11.09 10.33
CA ALA A 13 6.52 10.63 9.00
C ALA A 13 5.98 9.23 8.69
N GLY A 14 5.97 8.32 9.66
CA GLY A 14 5.40 6.98 9.51
C GLY A 14 3.89 7.01 9.21
N ILE A 15 3.13 7.86 9.90
CA ILE A 15 1.69 8.04 9.66
C ILE A 15 1.44 8.61 8.26
N ALA A 16 2.16 9.68 7.90
CA ALA A 16 2.03 10.31 6.59
C ALA A 16 2.41 9.34 5.46
N ALA A 17 3.50 8.59 5.62
CA ALA A 17 3.94 7.58 4.66
C ALA A 17 2.91 6.45 4.52
N GLY A 18 2.24 6.04 5.60
CA GLY A 18 1.17 5.05 5.55
C GLY A 18 -0.03 5.53 4.72
N VAL A 19 -0.47 6.77 4.91
CA VAL A 19 -1.60 7.35 4.16
C VAL A 19 -1.25 7.53 2.68
N ILE A 20 -0.09 8.12 2.39
CA ILE A 20 0.37 8.35 1.01
C ILE A 20 0.65 7.02 0.30
N GLY A 21 1.31 6.09 0.99
CA GLY A 21 1.62 4.76 0.47
C GLY A 21 0.36 4.00 0.08
N ASN A 22 -0.67 4.01 0.93
CA ASN A 22 -1.91 3.31 0.61
C ASN A 22 -2.61 3.91 -0.62
N LYS A 23 -2.59 5.24 -0.78
CA LYS A 23 -3.16 5.93 -1.95
C LYS A 23 -2.36 5.67 -3.24
N LEU A 24 -1.03 5.54 -3.14
CA LEU A 24 -0.17 5.19 -4.26
C LEU A 24 -0.35 3.73 -4.67
N ILE A 25 -0.51 2.82 -3.70
CA ILE A 25 -0.76 1.40 -3.98
C ILE A 25 -2.11 1.24 -4.70
N THR A 26 -3.17 1.89 -4.21
CA THR A 26 -4.49 1.77 -4.86
C THR A 26 -4.49 2.35 -6.27
N ARG A 27 -3.91 3.56 -6.46
CA ARG A 27 -3.81 4.16 -7.80
C ARG A 27 -2.86 3.41 -8.74
N GLY A 28 -1.76 2.88 -8.21
CA GLY A 28 -0.81 2.10 -8.99
C GLY A 28 -1.40 0.79 -9.46
N TRP A 29 -2.18 0.14 -8.60
CA TRP A 29 -2.92 -1.08 -8.97
C TRP A 29 -4.01 -0.80 -10.00
N ASP A 30 -4.82 0.23 -9.78
CA ASP A 30 -5.85 0.67 -10.73
C ASP A 30 -5.24 1.04 -12.09
N ALA A 31 -4.13 1.78 -12.11
CA ALA A 31 -3.45 2.11 -13.36
C ALA A 31 -2.83 0.88 -14.07
N ALA A 32 -2.37 -0.12 -13.31
CA ALA A 32 -1.73 -1.31 -13.88
C ALA A 32 -2.74 -2.36 -14.39
N PHE A 33 -3.92 -2.44 -13.77
CA PHE A 33 -4.87 -3.52 -14.02
C PHE A 33 -6.29 -3.05 -14.36
N GLY A 34 -6.59 -1.76 -14.26
CA GLY A 34 -7.94 -1.19 -14.48
C GLY A 34 -8.99 -1.68 -13.48
N GLU A 35 -8.54 -2.21 -12.34
CA GLU A 35 -9.35 -2.89 -11.33
C GLU A 35 -9.11 -2.27 -9.95
N ASP A 36 -10.11 -2.34 -9.08
CA ASP A 36 -9.95 -1.94 -7.69
C ASP A 36 -8.92 -2.84 -6.99
N ALA A 37 -7.97 -2.22 -6.28
CA ALA A 37 -6.97 -2.93 -5.51
C ALA A 37 -7.62 -3.86 -4.47
N PRO A 38 -7.14 -5.11 -4.31
CA PRO A 38 -7.66 -6.06 -3.34
C PRO A 38 -7.22 -5.67 -1.92
N THR A 39 -7.82 -4.62 -1.39
CA THR A 39 -7.59 -4.14 -0.03
C THR A 39 -8.47 -4.91 0.95
N ALA A 40 -8.05 -5.03 2.21
CA ALA A 40 -8.86 -5.68 3.25
C ALA A 40 -10.25 -5.04 3.44
N LYS A 41 -10.41 -3.75 3.11
CA LYS A 41 -11.71 -3.07 3.10
C LYS A 41 -12.54 -3.47 1.88
N ALA A 42 -11.94 -3.49 0.68
CA ALA A 42 -12.61 -3.89 -0.56
C ALA A 42 -13.08 -5.36 -0.49
N LEU A 43 -12.23 -6.27 -0.02
CA LEU A 43 -12.55 -7.69 0.18
C LEU A 43 -13.72 -7.88 1.17
N LYS A 44 -13.76 -7.11 2.26
CA LYS A 44 -14.87 -7.15 3.22
C LYS A 44 -16.16 -6.57 2.65
N ALA A 45 -16.06 -5.54 1.82
CA ALA A 45 -17.21 -4.93 1.16
C ALA A 45 -17.80 -5.85 0.09
N SER A 46 -16.97 -6.45 -0.77
CA SER A 46 -17.42 -7.41 -1.80
C SER A 46 -18.05 -8.63 -1.14
N ALA A 47 -17.41 -9.21 -0.11
CA ALA A 47 -17.97 -10.36 0.60
C ALA A 47 -19.34 -10.05 1.25
N LYS A 48 -19.56 -8.82 1.73
CA LYS A 48 -20.86 -8.38 2.25
C LYS A 48 -21.88 -8.20 1.12
N ALA A 49 -21.50 -7.59 0.01
CA ALA A 49 -22.36 -7.39 -1.15
C ALA A 49 -22.79 -8.74 -1.76
N THR A 50 -21.86 -9.68 -1.94
CA THR A 50 -22.12 -11.04 -2.43
C THR A 50 -23.06 -11.79 -1.48
N LYS A 51 -22.89 -11.65 -0.16
CA LYS A 51 -23.82 -12.23 0.83
C LYS A 51 -25.22 -11.59 0.76
N ALA A 52 -25.31 -10.29 0.51
CA ALA A 52 -26.58 -9.60 0.33
C ALA A 52 -27.29 -10.07 -0.95
N ALA A 53 -26.57 -10.12 -2.08
CA ALA A 53 -27.07 -10.63 -3.36
C ALA A 53 -27.55 -12.09 -3.25
N ARG A 54 -26.80 -12.97 -2.58
CA ARG A 54 -27.24 -14.35 -2.31
C ARG A 54 -28.50 -14.43 -1.44
N LYS A 55 -28.67 -13.51 -0.48
CA LYS A 55 -29.89 -13.44 0.35
C LYS A 55 -31.09 -12.94 -0.44
N GLU A 56 -30.90 -11.96 -1.32
CA GLU A 56 -31.94 -11.46 -2.22
C GLU A 56 -32.35 -12.51 -3.24
N ALA A 57 -31.38 -13.21 -3.84
CA ALA A 57 -31.64 -14.32 -4.75
C ALA A 57 -32.42 -15.45 -4.06
N LYS A 58 -32.10 -15.76 -2.80
CA LYS A 58 -32.87 -16.70 -1.99
C LYS A 58 -34.30 -16.23 -1.74
N LYS A 59 -34.52 -14.93 -1.53
CA LYS A 59 -35.87 -14.34 -1.39
C LYS A 59 -36.65 -14.35 -2.70
N ALA A 60 -35.96 -14.21 -3.83
CA ALA A 60 -36.54 -14.27 -5.17
C ALA A 60 -36.89 -15.69 -5.64
N GLY A 61 -36.58 -16.73 -4.84
CA GLY A 61 -36.93 -18.12 -5.14
C GLY A 61 -35.99 -18.83 -6.12
N LEU A 62 -34.80 -18.28 -6.39
CA LEU A 62 -33.79 -18.91 -7.25
C LEU A 62 -33.33 -20.26 -6.66
N SER A 63 -32.93 -21.16 -7.55
CA SER A 63 -32.45 -22.48 -7.17
C SER A 63 -31.12 -22.39 -6.41
N LYS A 64 -30.80 -23.42 -5.62
CA LYS A 64 -29.53 -23.47 -4.87
C LYS A 64 -28.30 -23.41 -5.80
N ALA A 65 -28.41 -23.91 -7.03
CA ALA A 65 -27.35 -23.86 -8.02
C ALA A 65 -27.08 -22.43 -8.50
N GLU A 66 -28.13 -21.66 -8.80
CA GLU A 66 -28.00 -20.26 -9.24
C GLU A 66 -27.49 -19.34 -8.11
N ILE A 67 -27.86 -19.60 -6.86
CA ILE A 67 -27.34 -18.85 -5.70
C ILE A 67 -25.84 -19.13 -5.47
N LEU A 68 -25.39 -20.35 -5.76
CA LEU A 68 -23.97 -20.73 -5.65
C LEU A 68 -23.13 -20.13 -6.77
N ASP A 69 -23.73 -19.88 -7.93
CA ASP A 69 -23.09 -19.26 -9.08
C ASP A 69 -22.80 -17.77 -8.88
N ILE A 70 -23.49 -17.12 -7.93
CA ILE A 70 -23.15 -15.76 -7.46
C ILE A 70 -21.80 -15.82 -6.71
N ARG A 71 -20.71 -15.76 -7.48
CA ARG A 71 -19.32 -15.71 -6.99
C ARG A 71 -18.91 -14.30 -6.62
N ASP A 72 -17.93 -14.22 -5.73
CA ASP A 72 -17.32 -12.96 -5.37
C ASP A 72 -16.28 -12.58 -6.44
N PRO A 73 -16.44 -11.45 -7.15
CA PRO A 73 -15.51 -11.05 -8.20
C PRO A 73 -14.07 -10.83 -7.68
N GLN A 74 -13.89 -10.62 -6.38
CA GLN A 74 -12.54 -10.54 -5.79
C GLN A 74 -11.89 -11.93 -5.58
N GLN A 75 -12.68 -13.02 -5.53
CA GLN A 75 -12.13 -14.38 -5.43
C GLN A 75 -11.69 -14.95 -6.78
N ASP A 76 -12.20 -14.41 -7.88
CA ASP A 76 -11.80 -14.82 -9.23
C ASP A 76 -10.60 -14.02 -9.75
N GLN A 77 -10.00 -13.13 -8.93
CA GLN A 77 -8.79 -12.41 -9.35
C GLN A 77 -7.60 -13.38 -9.53
N PRO A 78 -6.89 -13.32 -10.67
CA PRO A 78 -5.76 -14.19 -10.92
C PRO A 78 -4.60 -13.95 -9.93
N VAL A 79 -4.17 -15.00 -9.24
CA VAL A 79 -3.08 -14.96 -8.24
C VAL A 79 -1.78 -14.36 -8.82
N TRP A 80 -1.53 -14.57 -10.11
CA TRP A 80 -0.34 -14.05 -10.79
C TRP A 80 -0.27 -12.52 -10.82
N LYS A 81 -1.42 -11.82 -10.86
CA LYS A 81 -1.45 -10.34 -10.82
C LYS A 81 -0.87 -9.83 -9.50
N GLY A 82 -1.25 -10.46 -8.39
CA GLY A 82 -0.71 -10.17 -7.06
C GLY A 82 0.79 -10.44 -6.96
N LEU A 83 1.25 -11.58 -7.46
CA LEU A 83 2.68 -11.93 -7.47
C LEU A 83 3.51 -10.96 -8.32
N LEU A 84 3.04 -10.64 -9.53
CA LEU A 84 3.70 -9.69 -10.42
C LEU A 84 3.80 -8.30 -9.78
N TRP A 85 2.70 -7.83 -9.19
CA TRP A 85 2.67 -6.54 -8.50
C TRP A 85 3.62 -6.48 -7.31
N ILE A 86 3.69 -7.54 -6.49
CA ILE A 86 4.64 -7.64 -5.37
C ILE A 86 6.08 -7.60 -5.87
N LEU A 87 6.39 -8.31 -6.96
CA LEU A 87 7.72 -8.32 -7.55
C LEU A 87 8.12 -6.93 -8.06
N ILE A 88 7.27 -6.29 -8.86
CA ILE A 88 7.51 -4.94 -9.39
C ILE A 88 7.64 -3.92 -8.25
N SER A 89 6.72 -3.96 -7.28
CA SER A 89 6.74 -3.09 -6.11
C SER A 89 8.00 -3.30 -5.26
N GLY A 90 8.44 -4.54 -5.09
CA GLY A 90 9.67 -4.88 -4.36
C GLY A 90 10.91 -4.26 -5.01
N VAL A 91 11.03 -4.36 -6.34
CA VAL A 91 12.12 -3.74 -7.10
C VAL A 91 12.05 -2.21 -6.98
N ALA A 92 10.86 -1.62 -7.13
CA ALA A 92 10.66 -0.18 -7.02
C ALA A 92 11.02 0.35 -5.61
N ILE A 93 10.64 -0.36 -4.55
CA ILE A 93 10.97 0.01 -3.16
C ILE A 93 12.48 -0.07 -2.94
N LYS A 94 13.16 -1.11 -3.47
CA LYS A 94 14.62 -1.23 -3.37
C LYS A 94 15.33 -0.07 -4.07
N ALA A 95 14.89 0.29 -5.27
CA ALA A 95 15.42 1.44 -6.00
C ALA A 95 15.20 2.75 -5.22
N LEU A 96 14.01 2.95 -4.64
CA LEU A 96 13.72 4.12 -3.82
C LEU A 96 14.58 4.16 -2.55
N GLN A 97 14.82 3.01 -1.90
CA GLN A 97 15.70 2.92 -0.73
C GLN A 97 17.14 3.28 -1.07
N GLU A 98 17.65 2.84 -2.21
CA GLU A 98 19.00 3.19 -2.67
C GLU A 98 19.12 4.67 -3.00
N LEU A 99 18.12 5.25 -3.67
CA LEU A 99 18.04 6.69 -3.92
C LEU A 99 17.96 7.49 -2.62
N ALA A 100 17.14 7.05 -1.67
CA ALA A 100 17.03 7.69 -0.36
C ALA A 100 18.35 7.62 0.41
N LYS A 101 19.07 6.48 0.37
CA LYS A 101 20.41 6.34 0.99
C LYS A 101 21.42 7.27 0.33
N LYS A 102 21.43 7.38 -1.00
CA LYS A 102 22.31 8.29 -1.74
C LYS A 102 21.99 9.76 -1.42
N GLY A 103 20.71 10.12 -1.38
CA GLY A 103 20.26 11.47 -1.03
C GLY A 103 20.56 11.84 0.42
N ALA A 104 20.34 10.92 1.37
CA ALA A 104 20.68 11.11 2.77
C ALA A 104 22.19 11.28 2.98
N ARG A 105 23.03 10.50 2.26
CA ARG A 105 24.49 10.67 2.27
C ARG A 105 24.90 12.03 1.73
N SER A 106 24.40 12.45 0.57
CA SER A 106 24.71 13.77 0.00
C SER A 106 24.24 14.93 0.88
N GLY A 107 23.07 14.80 1.51
CA GLY A 107 22.56 15.78 2.47
C GLY A 107 23.39 15.83 3.75
N ALA A 108 23.78 14.68 4.28
CA ALA A 108 24.68 14.57 5.43
C ALA A 108 26.04 15.19 5.10
N GLU A 109 26.63 14.88 3.94
CA GLU A 109 27.89 15.46 3.46
C GLU A 109 27.80 16.99 3.32
N ARG A 110 26.70 17.54 2.79
CA ARG A 110 26.49 19.00 2.72
C ARG A 110 26.35 19.65 4.09
N LEU A 111 25.80 18.94 5.08
CA LEU A 111 25.65 19.44 6.44
C LEU A 111 26.94 19.33 7.25
N THR A 112 27.75 18.30 7.01
CA THR A 112 29.05 18.07 7.68
C THR A 112 30.21 18.79 6.98
N SER A 113 30.09 19.13 5.69
CA SER A 113 31.09 19.93 4.94
C SER A 113 31.03 21.43 5.27
N ARG A 114 30.03 21.89 6.05
CA ARG A 114 30.12 23.19 6.72
C ARG A 114 31.23 23.11 7.75
N ARG A 115 32.43 23.53 7.32
CA ARG A 115 33.71 23.55 8.01
C ARG A 115 33.54 23.63 9.54
N PRO A 116 34.19 22.75 10.32
CA PRO A 116 34.24 22.94 11.77
C PRO A 116 34.79 24.34 12.03
N ARG A 117 34.05 25.17 12.77
CA ARG A 117 34.60 26.43 13.28
C ARG A 117 35.81 26.01 14.11
N ALA A 118 37.00 26.44 13.68
CA ALA A 118 38.18 26.34 14.50
C ALA A 118 37.83 26.98 15.85
N ASN A 119 37.91 26.21 16.94
CA ASN A 119 37.90 26.75 18.29
C ASN A 119 38.93 27.89 18.30
N ARG A 120 38.45 29.14 18.33
CA ARG A 120 39.29 30.25 18.73
C ARG A 120 39.39 30.15 20.25
N GLY A 121 40.63 30.20 20.72
CA GLY A 121 41.08 30.00 22.10
C GLY A 121 40.24 30.66 23.17
#